data_AF-A0A7U6QZC7-F1
#
_entry.id   AF-A0A7U6QZC7-F1
#
_cell.length_a   1.000
_cell.length_b   1.000
_cell.length_c   1.000
_cell.angle_alpha   90.00
_cell.angle_beta   90.00
_cell.angle_gamma   90.00
#
_symmetry.space_group_name_H-M   'P 1'
#
loop_
_entity.id
_entity.type
_entity.pdbx_description
1 polymer ?
#
loop_
_entity_poly.entity_id
_entity_poly.type
_entity_poly.pdbx_seq_one_letter_code
_entity_poly.pdbx_strand_id
1 'polypeptide(L)'
;MRGMKVVENMSFNEETDTYTCANNRELEFRHVSKQKNKSGYISEKKVYGCTNCAGCPLAEKCKMTPHNKKLYVADNFLRFRKQSQENIATEKGIILRMNRSIQVEGQFSRI
;
A
#
# COMPACT_ATOMS: atom_id res chain seq x y z
N MET A 1 2.02 -11.06 11.88
CA MET A 1 1.01 -9.96 11.93
C MET A 1 1.40 -8.87 10.93
N ARG A 2 0.53 -8.53 9.96
CA ARG A 2 0.76 -7.41 9.03
C ARG A 2 0.58 -6.08 9.79
N GLY A 3 1.59 -5.20 9.79
CA GLY A 3 1.56 -3.95 10.57
C GLY A 3 0.53 -2.92 10.05
N MET A 4 0.08 -2.00 10.90
CA MET A 4 -0.91 -0.95 10.60
C MET A 4 -0.35 0.25 9.81
N LYS A 5 0.63 -0.02 8.95
CA LYS A 5 1.33 1.00 8.14
C LYS A 5 0.77 1.14 6.73
N VAL A 6 -0.08 0.21 6.30
CA VAL A 6 -0.53 0.13 4.91
C VAL A 6 -1.64 1.15 4.67
N VAL A 7 -1.61 1.78 3.49
CA VAL A 7 -2.64 2.75 3.04
C VAL A 7 -4.05 2.15 3.16
N GLU A 8 -4.18 0.85 2.89
CA GLU A 8 -5.45 0.09 2.93
C GLU A 8 -6.13 0.11 4.30
N ASN A 9 -5.40 0.43 5.37
CA ASN A 9 -5.92 0.50 6.73
C ASN A 9 -6.16 1.96 7.21
N MET A 10 -6.15 2.94 6.29
CA MET A 10 -6.29 4.36 6.60
C MET A 10 -7.31 5.00 5.66
N SER A 11 -8.11 5.92 6.19
CA SER A 11 -9.09 6.67 5.41
C SER A 11 -8.44 7.89 4.79
N PHE A 12 -8.72 8.14 3.51
CA PHE A 12 -8.27 9.34 2.80
C PHE A 12 -9.41 10.38 2.80
N ASN A 13 -9.09 11.63 3.11
CA ASN A 13 -9.98 12.78 2.97
C ASN A 13 -9.53 13.60 1.74
N GLU A 14 -10.40 13.66 0.73
CA GLU A 14 -10.13 14.37 -0.53
C GLU A 14 -10.17 15.90 -0.38
N GLU A 15 -10.97 16.42 0.56
CA GLU A 15 -11.12 17.88 0.76
C GLU A 15 -9.84 18.50 1.34
N THR A 16 -9.21 17.79 2.26
CA THR A 16 -8.02 18.25 2.99
C THR A 16 -6.71 17.65 2.46
N ASP A 17 -6.77 16.71 1.50
CA ASP A 17 -5.64 15.87 1.06
C ASP A 17 -4.86 15.28 2.24
N THR A 18 -5.59 14.64 3.17
CA THR A 18 -5.01 14.03 4.37
C THR A 18 -5.41 12.58 4.54
N TYR A 19 -4.55 11.81 5.20
CA TYR A 19 -4.86 10.46 5.65
C TYR A 19 -5.13 10.42 7.14
N THR A 20 -6.15 9.70 7.57
CA THR A 20 -6.44 9.48 8.98
C THR A 20 -5.87 8.14 9.43
N CYS A 21 -5.01 8.15 10.45
CA CYS A 21 -4.48 6.92 11.03
C CYS A 21 -5.47 6.23 11.99
N ALA A 22 -5.18 4.99 12.38
CA ALA A 22 -5.99 4.22 13.34
C ALA A 22 -6.16 4.88 14.73
N ASN A 23 -5.34 5.88 15.07
CA ASN A 23 -5.49 6.67 16.30
C ASN A 23 -6.19 8.02 16.05
N ASN A 24 -6.93 8.16 14.95
CA ASN A 24 -7.64 9.39 14.54
C ASN A 24 -6.75 10.64 14.46
N ARG A 25 -5.45 10.46 14.17
CA ARG A 25 -4.53 11.56 13.88
C ARG A 25 -4.36 11.69 12.37
N GLU A 26 -4.31 12.93 11.91
CA GLU A 26 -4.13 13.25 10.49
C GLU A 26 -2.66 13.14 10.06
N LEU A 27 -2.48 12.74 8.81
CA LEU A 27 -1.23 12.70 8.09
C LEU A 27 -1.35 13.67 6.91
N GLU A 28 -0.65 14.77 7.03
CA GLU A 28 -0.61 15.84 6.04
C GLU A 28 0.39 15.52 4.94
N PHE A 29 0.12 16.00 3.73
CA PHE A 29 1.09 15.99 2.65
C PHE A 29 2.37 16.73 3.06
N ARG A 30 3.54 16.13 2.78
CA ARG A 30 4.85 16.71 3.10
C ARG A 30 5.61 17.09 1.83
N HIS A 31 5.80 16.13 0.93
CA HIS A 31 6.52 16.34 -0.33
C HIS A 31 6.32 15.16 -1.28
N VAL A 32 6.70 15.34 -2.53
CA VAL A 32 6.86 14.25 -3.51
C VAL A 32 8.30 13.72 -3.43
N SER A 33 8.45 12.43 -3.19
CA SER A 33 9.72 11.72 -3.27
C SER A 33 9.88 11.11 -4.66
N LYS A 34 10.97 11.46 -5.35
CA LYS A 34 11.36 10.89 -6.64
C LYS A 34 12.53 9.93 -6.43
N GLN A 35 12.41 8.71 -6.91
CA GLN A 35 13.47 7.70 -6.85
C GLN A 35 13.73 7.15 -8.25
N LYS A 36 15.00 7.23 -8.66
CA LYS A 36 15.49 6.65 -9.91
C LYS A 36 16.04 5.26 -9.63
N ASN A 37 15.62 4.27 -10.41
CA ASN A 37 16.14 2.91 -10.30
C ASN A 37 17.39 2.71 -11.19
N LYS A 38 18.00 1.52 -11.12
CA LYS A 38 19.18 1.15 -11.93
C LYS A 38 18.94 1.24 -13.44
N SER A 39 17.71 1.00 -13.91
CA SER A 39 17.35 1.07 -15.34
C SER A 39 17.01 2.49 -15.82
N GLY A 40 17.11 3.49 -14.95
CA GLY A 40 16.81 4.88 -15.27
C GLY A 40 15.34 5.29 -15.14
N TYR A 41 14.44 4.36 -14.80
CA TYR A 41 13.03 4.66 -14.54
C TYR A 41 12.89 5.49 -13.26
N ILE A 42 12.08 6.53 -13.34
CA ILE A 42 11.79 7.45 -12.23
C ILE A 42 10.42 7.08 -11.65
N SER A 43 10.40 6.73 -10.37
CA SER A 43 9.18 6.52 -9.61
C SER A 43 8.90 7.73 -8.72
N GLU A 44 7.65 8.20 -8.74
CA GLU A 44 7.18 9.30 -7.90
C GLU A 44 6.22 8.78 -6.84
N LYS A 45 6.41 9.23 -5.59
CA LYS A 45 5.57 8.85 -4.44
C LYS A 45 5.26 10.10 -3.63
N LYS A 46 3.99 10.32 -3.29
CA LYS A 46 3.58 11.33 -2.31
C LYS A 46 3.92 10.83 -0.91
N VAL A 47 4.53 11.70 -0.11
CA VAL A 47 4.89 11.41 1.27
C VAL A 47 3.98 12.19 2.19
N TYR A 48 3.19 11.48 2.99
CA TYR A 48 2.35 12.03 4.03
C TYR A 48 2.96 11.77 5.40
N GLY A 49 2.81 12.70 6.34
CA GLY A 49 3.47 12.64 7.63
C GLY A 49 2.56 13.08 8.76
N CYS A 50 2.48 12.26 9.82
CA CYS A 50 1.74 12.60 11.01
C CYS A 50 2.41 13.75 11.75
N THR A 51 1.61 14.70 12.23
CA THR A 51 2.09 15.89 12.94
C THR A 51 2.82 15.54 14.24
N ASN A 52 2.24 14.65 15.05
CA ASN A 52 2.84 14.18 16.29
C ASN A 52 2.44 12.73 16.61
N CYS A 53 3.42 11.85 16.81
CA CYS A 53 3.22 10.47 17.26
C CYS A 53 3.67 10.20 18.71
N ALA A 54 4.03 11.23 19.47
CA ALA A 54 4.39 11.09 20.88
C ALA A 54 3.20 10.57 21.71
N GLY A 55 3.50 9.71 22.68
CA GLY A 55 2.52 9.13 23.61
C GLY A 55 1.41 8.30 22.96
N CYS A 56 1.56 7.88 21.69
CA CYS A 56 0.51 7.12 21.01
C CYS A 56 0.49 5.66 21.53
N PRO A 57 -0.63 5.14 22.05
CA PRO A 57 -0.72 3.77 22.56
C PRO A 57 -0.55 2.72 21.46
N LEU A 58 -0.84 3.10 20.21
CA LEU A 58 -0.67 2.24 19.04
C LEU A 58 0.74 2.32 18.44
N ALA A 59 1.66 3.10 19.04
CA ALA A 59 2.98 3.37 18.49
C ALA A 59 3.76 2.09 18.18
N GLU A 60 3.79 1.10 19.07
CA GLU A 60 4.57 -0.14 18.90
C GLU A 60 4.16 -0.93 17.65
N LYS A 61 2.86 -0.96 17.34
CA LYS A 61 2.32 -1.67 16.16
C LYS A 61 2.26 -0.80 14.90
N CYS A 62 2.38 0.52 15.06
CA CYS A 62 2.21 1.51 13.99
C CYS A 62 3.54 2.06 13.44
N LYS A 63 4.52 2.36 14.30
CA LYS A 63 5.85 2.85 13.92
C LYS A 63 6.92 1.88 14.39
N MET A 64 7.96 1.72 13.57
CA MET A 64 9.14 0.88 13.92
C MET A 64 10.38 1.74 14.21
N THR A 65 10.23 3.05 14.05
CA THR A 65 11.28 4.04 14.27
C THR A 65 10.78 5.04 15.31
N PRO A 66 11.69 5.74 16.01
CA PRO A 66 11.30 6.75 17.01
C PRO A 66 10.55 7.94 16.37
N HIS A 67 10.79 8.20 15.09
CA HIS A 67 10.20 9.30 14.34
C HIS A 67 8.68 9.18 14.12
N ASN A 68 8.06 10.29 13.73
CA ASN A 68 6.65 10.33 13.35
C ASN A 68 6.35 9.39 12.17
N LYS A 69 5.12 8.86 12.16
CA LYS A 69 4.64 7.99 11.08
C LYS A 69 4.71 8.74 9.75
N LYS A 70 5.34 8.11 8.76
CA LYS A 70 5.33 8.53 7.36
C LYS A 70 4.60 7.48 6.53
N LEU A 71 3.81 7.94 5.57
CA LEU A 71 3.09 7.12 4.60
C LEU A 71 3.58 7.50 3.21
N TYR A 72 3.93 6.50 2.41
CA TYR A 72 4.37 6.69 1.03
C TYR A 72 3.28 6.16 0.11
N VAL A 73 2.69 7.04 -0.68
CA VAL A 73 1.57 6.72 -1.57
C VAL A 73 2.03 6.88 -3.00
N ALA A 74 1.88 5.82 -3.79
CA ALA A 74 2.09 5.85 -5.23
C ALA A 74 0.72 5.81 -5.92
N ASP A 75 0.25 6.94 -6.43
CA ASP A 75 -1.08 7.07 -7.02
C ASP A 75 -1.30 6.06 -8.16
N ASN A 76 -0.29 5.91 -9.03
CA ASN A 76 -0.32 4.91 -10.10
C ASN A 76 -0.44 3.48 -9.57
N PHE A 77 0.23 3.16 -8.46
CA PHE A 77 0.14 1.82 -7.87
C PHE A 77 -1.25 1.55 -7.32
N LEU A 78 -1.88 2.52 -6.64
CA LEU A 78 -3.25 2.40 -6.16
C LEU A 78 -4.24 2.18 -7.30
N ARG A 79 -4.10 2.97 -8.38
CA ARG A 79 -4.93 2.83 -9.58
C ARG A 79 -4.80 1.44 -10.21
N PHE A 80 -3.58 0.99 -10.47
CA PHE A 80 -3.36 -0.32 -11.08
C PHE A 80 -3.75 -1.48 -10.15
N ARG A 81 -3.60 -1.32 -8.83
CA ARG A 81 -4.09 -2.29 -7.86
C ARG A 81 -5.61 -2.41 -7.89
N LYS A 82 -6.33 -1.30 -7.93
CA LYS A 82 -7.80 -1.28 -8.06
C LYS A 82 -8.26 -1.97 -9.34
N GLN A 83 -7.67 -1.58 -10.48
CA GLN A 83 -7.97 -2.21 -11.76
C GLN A 83 -7.67 -3.72 -11.76
N SER A 84 -6.54 -4.12 -11.17
CA SER A 84 -6.19 -5.53 -11.02
C SER A 84 -7.20 -6.30 -10.18
N GLN A 85 -7.65 -5.72 -9.06
CA GLN A 85 -8.68 -6.30 -8.20
C GLN A 85 -10.03 -6.46 -8.92
N GLU A 86 -10.45 -5.45 -9.69
CA GLU A 86 -11.64 -5.52 -10.52
C GLU A 86 -11.52 -6.64 -11.56
N ASN A 87 -10.39 -6.72 -12.26
CA ASN A 87 -10.14 -7.74 -13.27
C ASN A 87 -10.19 -9.16 -12.70
N ILE A 88 -9.58 -9.42 -11.53
CA ILE A 88 -9.58 -10.76 -10.91
C ILE A 88 -10.95 -11.15 -10.33
N ALA A 89 -11.80 -10.17 -10.02
CA ALA A 89 -13.15 -10.40 -9.50
C ALA A 89 -14.17 -10.69 -10.61
N THR A 90 -13.84 -10.41 -11.88
CA THR A 90 -14.69 -10.78 -13.02
C THR A 90 -14.79 -12.31 -13.16
N GLU A 91 -15.87 -12.81 -13.78
CA GLU A 91 -16.06 -14.24 -14.07
C GLU A 91 -14.87 -14.82 -14.86
N LYS A 92 -14.41 -14.11 -15.89
CA LYS A 92 -13.21 -14.46 -16.65
C LYS A 92 -11.98 -14.51 -15.75
N GLY A 93 -11.82 -13.54 -14.85
CA GLY A 93 -10.75 -13.48 -13.86
C GLY A 93 -10.76 -14.66 -12.90
N ILE A 94 -11.93 -15.06 -12.42
CA ILE A 94 -12.14 -16.21 -11.53
C ILE A 94 -11.74 -17.50 -12.25
N ILE A 95 -12.22 -17.73 -13.48
CA ILE A 95 -11.86 -18.89 -14.30
C ILE A 95 -10.33 -18.97 -14.50
N LEU A 96 -9.70 -17.86 -14.89
CA LEU A 96 -8.24 -17.81 -15.08
C LEU A 96 -7.47 -18.07 -13.78
N ARG A 97 -7.96 -17.57 -12.64
CA ARG A 97 -7.35 -17.81 -11.33
C ARG A 97 -7.47 -19.28 -10.92
N MET A 98 -8.63 -19.90 -11.10
CA MET A 98 -8.84 -21.32 -10.84
C MET A 98 -7.93 -22.18 -11.72
N ASN A 99 -7.85 -21.89 -13.02
CA ASN A 99 -7.01 -22.62 -13.95
C ASN A 99 -5.51 -22.52 -13.59
N ARG A 100 -5.03 -21.34 -13.16
CA ARG A 100 -3.65 -21.18 -12.67
C ARG A 100 -3.37 -21.98 -11.40
N SER A 101 -4.34 -22.10 -10.50
CA SER A 101 -4.20 -22.90 -9.27
C SER A 101 -4.13 -24.40 -9.56
N ILE A 102 -4.85 -24.88 -10.58
CA ILE A 102 -4.88 -26.30 -10.99
C ILE A 102 -3.60 -26.69 -11.76
N GLN A 103 -2.98 -25.77 -12.50
CA GLN A 103 -1.79 -26.03 -13.32
C GLN A 103 -0.48 -26.27 -12.52
N VAL A 104 -0.50 -26.21 -11.18
CA VAL A 104 0.70 -26.42 -10.36
C VAL A 104 1.08 -27.91 -10.25
N GLU A 105 0.17 -28.85 -10.57
CA GLU A 105 0.43 -30.29 -10.44
C GLU A 105 1.04 -30.96 -11.70
N GLY A 106 1.22 -30.23 -12.80
CA GLY A 106 1.67 -30.79 -14.08
C GLY A 106 3.18 -30.92 -14.31
N GLN A 107 4.03 -30.42 -13.40
CA GLN A 107 5.48 -30.29 -13.65
C GLN A 107 6.39 -31.05 -12.66
N PHE A 108 5.85 -31.80 -11.69
CA PHE A 108 6.66 -32.52 -10.69
C PHE A 108 6.68 -34.05 -10.88
N SER A 109 6.31 -34.56 -12.06
CA SER A 109 6.31 -36.00 -12.34
C SER A 109 7.00 -36.34 -13.65
N ARG A 110 8.23 -35.86 -13.85
CA ARG A 110 9.23 -36.46 -14.76
C ARG A 110 10.65 -36.10 -14.32
N ILE A 111 11.13 -36.72 -13.24
CA ILE A 111 12.52 -37.18 -13.06
C ILE A 111 12.43 -38.52 -12.35
#